data_AF-A0A524CJX8-F1
#
_entry.id   AF-A0A524CJX8-F1
#
_cell.length_a   1.000
_cell.length_b   1.000
_cell.length_c   1.000
_cell.angle_alpha   90.00
_cell.angle_beta   90.00
_cell.angle_gamma   90.00
#
_symmetry.space_group_name_H-M   'P 1'
#
loop_
_entity.id
_entity.type
_entity.pdbx_description
1 polymer ?
#
loop_
_entity_poly.entity_id
_entity_poly.type
_entity_poly.pdbx_seq_one_letter_code
_entity_poly.pdbx_strand_id
1 'polypeptide(L)'
;MRLLSKSSDNTHEITGFSKDKILELKEKIAKYKSGTIENTELQEILRLEFPQEILSYYSEYLKEIEPFLEGYIQKSSQLKDSESITNYLSLKNQIFQELERYGKNLLNFKLNCQ
;
A
#
# COMPACT_ATOMS: atom_id res chain seq x y z
N MET A 1 10.23 19.87 10.25
CA MET A 1 9.64 19.24 9.04
C MET A 1 8.39 18.53 9.50
N ARG A 2 7.20 19.06 9.21
CA ARG A 2 5.95 18.32 9.44
C ARG A 2 5.87 17.31 8.30
N LEU A 3 6.22 16.05 8.59
CA LEU A 3 5.79 14.94 7.73
C LEU A 3 4.27 15.08 7.63
N LEU A 4 3.82 15.25 6.39
CA LEU A 4 2.45 15.53 6.06
C LEU A 4 1.56 14.58 6.84
N SER A 5 0.73 15.13 7.71
CA SER A 5 -0.57 14.56 8.04
C SER A 5 -1.47 14.60 6.79
N LYS A 6 -0.99 14.07 5.66
CA LYS A 6 -1.89 13.52 4.66
C LYS A 6 -2.45 12.32 5.37
N SER A 7 -3.61 12.55 5.98
CA SER A 7 -4.53 11.54 6.47
C SER A 7 -4.25 10.20 5.82
N SER A 8 -3.56 9.33 6.55
CA SER A 8 -3.48 7.90 6.29
C SER A 8 -4.85 7.23 6.50
N ASP A 9 -5.93 7.97 6.30
CA ASP A 9 -7.30 7.55 6.54
C ASP A 9 -7.85 6.69 5.41
N ASN A 10 -7.08 6.37 4.35
CA ASN A 10 -7.67 5.64 3.23
C ASN A 10 -6.72 4.85 2.32
N THR A 11 -5.48 4.52 2.73
CA THR A 11 -4.74 3.46 2.01
C THR A 11 -5.33 2.13 2.42
N HIS A 12 -6.39 1.73 1.71
CA HIS A 12 -7.08 0.46 1.83
C HIS A 12 -6.05 -0.66 1.98
N GLU A 13 -6.13 -1.39 3.09
CA GLU A 13 -5.37 -2.61 3.26
C GLU A 13 -5.76 -3.55 2.11
N ILE A 14 -4.80 -3.94 1.28
CA ILE A 14 -5.08 -4.90 0.21
C ILE A 14 -5.08 -6.25 0.89
N THR A 15 -6.26 -6.79 1.15
CA THR A 15 -6.40 -8.14 1.71
C THR A 15 -6.25 -9.18 0.61
N GLY A 16 -5.59 -10.29 0.92
CA GLY A 16 -5.60 -11.45 0.03
C GLY A 16 -7.03 -11.99 -0.14
N PHE A 17 -7.38 -12.41 -1.34
CA PHE A 17 -8.71 -12.96 -1.60
C PHE A 17 -8.89 -14.31 -0.89
N SER A 18 -10.01 -14.44 -0.18
CA SER A 18 -10.47 -15.73 0.33
C SER A 18 -10.93 -16.63 -0.82
N LYS A 19 -11.05 -17.94 -0.56
CA LYS A 19 -11.62 -18.88 -1.53
C LYS A 19 -13.02 -18.46 -1.99
N ASP A 20 -13.84 -17.98 -1.06
CA ASP A 20 -15.20 -17.53 -1.35
C ASP A 20 -15.19 -16.29 -2.24
N LYS A 21 -14.26 -15.36 -2.00
CA LYS A 21 -14.09 -14.16 -2.83
C LYS A 21 -13.64 -14.49 -4.25
N ILE A 22 -12.74 -15.47 -4.39
CA ILE A 22 -12.31 -15.98 -5.69
C ILE A 22 -13.50 -16.62 -6.43
N LEU A 23 -14.35 -17.38 -5.75
CA LEU A 23 -15.56 -17.96 -6.33
C LEU A 23 -16.54 -16.87 -6.79
N GLU A 24 -16.78 -15.86 -5.96
CA GLU A 24 -17.63 -14.71 -6.30
C GLU A 24 -17.15 -13.98 -7.57
N LEU A 25 -15.84 -13.71 -7.67
CA LEU A 25 -15.25 -13.08 -8.85
C LEU A 25 -15.39 -13.96 -10.10
N LYS A 26 -15.18 -15.28 -9.98
CA LYS A 26 -15.37 -16.22 -11.08
C LYS A 26 -16.81 -16.25 -11.57
N GLU A 27 -17.79 -16.21 -10.65
CA GLU A 27 -19.21 -16.13 -11.01
C GLU A 27 -19.54 -14.83 -11.74
N LYS A 28 -19.02 -13.69 -11.26
CA LYS A 28 -19.20 -12.39 -11.94
C LYS A 28 -18.61 -12.39 -13.35
N ILE A 29 -17.41 -12.96 -13.53
CA ILE A 29 -16.80 -13.12 -14.86
C ILE A 29 -17.63 -14.06 -15.74
N ALA A 30 -18.17 -15.16 -15.20
CA ALA A 30 -19.02 -16.08 -15.94
C ALA A 30 -20.32 -15.39 -16.40
N LYS A 31 -20.95 -14.59 -15.52
CA LYS A 31 -22.14 -13.79 -15.85
C LYS A 31 -21.86 -12.73 -16.92
N TYR A 32 -20.68 -12.11 -16.91
CA TYR A 32 -20.26 -11.24 -18.01
C TYR A 32 -20.11 -12.01 -19.33
N LYS A 33 -19.46 -13.19 -19.31
CA LYS A 33 -19.31 -14.03 -20.51
C LYS A 33 -20.65 -14.51 -21.08
N SER A 34 -21.66 -14.72 -20.24
CA SER A 34 -23.02 -15.06 -20.67
C SER A 34 -23.86 -13.85 -21.09
N GLY A 35 -23.29 -12.64 -21.11
CA GLY A 35 -24.00 -11.40 -21.47
C GLY A 35 -25.03 -10.94 -20.43
N THR A 36 -24.96 -11.48 -19.21
CA THR A 36 -25.88 -11.18 -18.12
C THR A 36 -25.50 -9.91 -17.35
N ILE A 37 -24.24 -9.49 -17.47
CA ILE A 37 -23.68 -8.27 -16.86
C ILE A 37 -23.05 -7.42 -17.97
N GLU A 38 -23.23 -6.10 -17.91
CA GLU A 38 -22.61 -5.16 -18.83
C GLU A 38 -21.10 -5.00 -18.56
N ASN A 39 -20.33 -4.66 -19.60
CA ASN A 39 -18.88 -4.45 -19.47
C ASN A 39 -18.56 -3.36 -18.43
N THR A 40 -19.36 -2.29 -18.38
CA THR A 40 -19.25 -1.20 -17.40
C THR A 40 -19.27 -1.69 -15.95
N GLU A 41 -20.20 -2.59 -15.61
CA GLU A 41 -20.31 -3.16 -14.27
C GLU A 41 -19.12 -4.07 -13.94
N LEU A 42 -18.63 -4.87 -14.89
CA LEU A 42 -17.41 -5.66 -14.70
C LEU A 42 -16.17 -4.77 -14.50
N GLN A 43 -16.03 -3.68 -15.25
CA GLN A 43 -14.92 -2.74 -15.10
C GLN A 43 -14.93 -2.07 -13.72
N GLU A 44 -16.11 -1.72 -13.20
CA GLU A 44 -16.25 -1.15 -11.87
C GLU A 44 -15.82 -2.14 -10.77
N ILE A 45 -16.26 -3.40 -10.87
CA ILE A 45 -15.81 -4.49 -9.99
C ILE A 45 -14.29 -4.64 -10.04
N LEU A 46 -13.71 -4.72 -11.24
CA LEU A 46 -12.26 -4.89 -11.38
C LEU A 46 -11.49 -3.70 -10.84
N ARG A 47 -12.00 -2.48 -11.02
CA ARG A 47 -11.35 -1.26 -10.49
C ARG A 47 -11.35 -1.24 -8.96
N LEU A 48 -12.45 -1.67 -8.33
CA LEU A 48 -12.56 -1.71 -6.88
C LEU A 48 -11.66 -2.80 -6.26
N GLU A 49 -11.59 -3.96 -6.89
CA GLU A 49 -10.85 -5.12 -6.38
C GLU A 49 -9.34 -5.05 -6.73
N PHE A 50 -8.98 -4.30 -7.77
CA PHE A 50 -7.60 -4.09 -8.22
C PHE A 50 -7.27 -2.60 -8.38
N PRO A 51 -7.16 -1.84 -7.26
CA PRO A 51 -6.92 -0.40 -7.30
C PRO A 51 -5.47 -0.11 -7.74
N GLN A 52 -5.26 0.11 -9.04
CA GLN A 52 -3.93 0.37 -9.61
C GLN A 52 -3.32 1.67 -9.08
N GLU A 53 -4.15 2.64 -8.70
CA GLU A 53 -3.72 3.93 -8.15
C GLU A 53 -2.87 3.77 -6.89
N ILE A 54 -3.07 2.69 -6.12
CA ILE A 54 -2.29 2.40 -4.91
C ILE A 54 -0.84 2.03 -5.23
N LEU A 55 -0.59 1.42 -6.39
CA LEU A 55 0.75 1.03 -6.83
C LEU A 55 1.58 2.26 -7.19
N SER A 56 0.95 3.26 -7.83
CA SER A 56 1.58 4.54 -8.12
C SER A 56 1.99 5.25 -6.82
N TYR A 57 1.10 5.26 -5.82
CA TYR A 57 1.39 5.84 -4.52
C TYR A 57 2.57 5.13 -3.82
N TYR A 58 2.61 3.80 -3.81
CA TYR A 58 3.74 3.07 -3.23
C TYR A 58 5.05 3.30 -3.99
N SER A 59 4.99 3.41 -5.32
CA SER A 59 6.16 3.74 -6.14
C SER A 59 6.72 5.14 -5.82
N GLU A 60 5.85 6.14 -5.69
CA GLU A 60 6.24 7.49 -5.29
C GLU A 60 6.83 7.52 -3.89
N TYR A 61 6.17 6.87 -2.92
CA TYR A 61 6.69 6.79 -1.55
C TYR A 61 8.08 6.15 -1.49
N LEU A 62 8.28 5.02 -2.19
CA LEU A 62 9.58 4.34 -2.21
C LEU A 62 10.68 5.19 -2.84
N LYS A 63 10.35 5.99 -3.87
CA LYS A 63 11.30 6.95 -4.48
C LYS A 63 11.70 8.07 -3.53
N GLU A 64 10.79 8.52 -2.67
CA GLU A 64 11.05 9.62 -1.73
C GLU A 64 11.71 9.16 -0.43
N ILE A 65 11.38 7.95 0.04
CA ILE A 65 11.87 7.46 1.34
C ILE A 65 13.35 7.07 1.30
N GLU A 66 13.85 6.58 0.17
CA GLU A 66 15.25 6.20 0.00
C GLU A 66 16.23 7.39 0.20
N PRO A 67 16.11 8.51 -0.53
CA PRO A 67 16.98 9.67 -0.31
C PRO A 67 16.75 10.32 1.05
N PHE A 68 15.52 10.26 1.58
CA PHE A 68 15.24 10.70 2.94
C PHE A 68 16.05 9.90 3.97
N LEU A 69 16.03 8.56 3.88
CA LEU A 69 16.75 7.68 4.79
C LEU A 69 18.25 7.90 4.68
N GLU A 70 18.80 8.01 3.48
CA GLU A 70 20.23 8.30 3.28
C GLU A 70 20.64 9.62 3.97
N GLY A 71 19.89 10.69 3.74
CA GLY A 71 20.18 11.99 4.34
C GLY A 71 19.94 12.05 5.86
N TYR A 72 18.94 11.31 6.36
CA TYR A 72 18.56 11.30 7.77
C TYR A 72 19.47 10.39 8.61
N ILE A 73 19.82 9.20 8.09
CA ILE A 73 20.75 8.26 8.74
C ILE A 73 22.14 8.88 8.87
N GLN A 74 22.63 9.58 7.84
CA GLN A 74 23.93 10.27 7.92
C GLN A 74 23.96 11.31 9.05
N LYS A 75 22.86 12.06 9.25
CA LYS A 75 22.74 13.07 10.32
C LYS A 75 22.56 12.46 11.70
N SER A 76 22.02 11.25 11.80
CA SER A 76 21.74 10.59 13.08
C SER A 76 22.98 10.28 13.92
N SER A 77 24.13 10.10 13.27
CA SER A 77 25.44 9.88 13.92
C SER A 77 25.94 11.08 14.72
N GLN A 78 25.33 12.26 14.56
CA GLN A 78 25.71 13.52 15.19
C GLN A 78 24.78 13.93 16.34
N LEU A 79 23.74 13.13 16.63
CA LEU A 79 22.79 13.40 17.71
C LEU A 79 23.47 13.20 19.07
N LYS A 80 23.35 14.18 19.96
CA LYS A 80 24.02 14.18 21.27
C LYS A 80 23.06 14.23 22.45
N ASP A 81 21.84 14.74 22.25
CA ASP A 81 20.82 14.81 23.27
C ASP A 81 19.86 13.61 23.21
N SER A 82 19.37 13.22 24.39
CA SER A 82 18.51 12.04 24.57
C SER A 82 17.16 12.16 23.84
N GLU A 83 16.63 13.38 23.69
CA GLU A 83 15.35 13.63 23.05
C GLU A 83 15.44 13.38 21.54
N SER A 84 16.48 13.92 20.89
CA SER A 84 16.71 13.74 19.46
C SER A 84 16.96 12.26 19.10
N ILE A 85 17.66 11.50 19.94
CA ILE A 85 17.85 10.06 19.76
C ILE A 85 16.50 9.32 19.84
N THR A 86 15.66 9.67 20.81
CA THR A 86 14.33 9.06 20.97
C THR A 86 13.43 9.35 19.77
N ASN A 87 13.43 10.60 19.29
CA ASN A 87 12.67 10.99 18.10
C ASN A 87 13.17 10.27 16.84
N TYR A 88 14.49 10.11 16.69
CA TYR A 88 15.08 9.33 15.60
C TYR A 88 14.61 7.87 15.62
N LEU A 89 14.67 7.20 16.78
CA LEU A 89 14.25 5.80 16.92
C LEU A 89 12.74 5.63 16.68
N SER A 90 11.94 6.57 17.17
CA SER A 90 10.49 6.60 16.91
C SER A 90 10.19 6.71 15.42
N LEU A 91 10.84 7.66 14.73
CA LEU A 91 10.63 7.85 13.29
C LEU A 91 11.10 6.62 12.49
N LYS A 92 12.25 6.06 12.85
CA LYS A 92 12.76 4.81 12.26
C LYS A 92 11.72 3.70 12.38
N ASN A 93 11.17 3.48 13.58
CA ASN A 93 10.16 2.45 13.80
C ASN A 93 8.88 2.69 12.97
N GLN A 94 8.41 3.93 12.87
CA GLN A 94 7.23 4.27 12.06
C GLN A 94 7.47 3.95 10.57
N ILE A 95 8.61 4.36 10.02
CA ILE A 95 8.97 4.06 8.63
C ILE A 95 9.03 2.55 8.38
N PHE A 96 9.61 1.78 9.31
CA PHE A 96 9.64 0.32 9.21
C PHE A 96 8.24 -0.29 9.20
N GLN A 97 7.35 0.16 10.08
CA GLN A 97 5.96 -0.31 10.12
C GLN A 97 5.21 0.00 8.82
N GLU A 98 5.42 1.19 8.25
CA GLU A 98 4.81 1.56 6.96
C GLU A 98 5.34 0.71 5.80
N LEU A 99 6.66 0.48 5.73
CA LEU A 99 7.27 -0.37 4.72
C LEU A 99 6.78 -1.83 4.84
N GLU A 100 6.63 -2.35 6.05
CA GLU A 100 6.08 -3.69 6.27
C GLU A 100 4.63 -3.79 5.78
N ARG A 101 3.80 -2.78 6.09
CA ARG A 101 2.41 -2.68 5.60
C ARG A 101 2.37 -2.64 4.08
N TYR A 102 3.19 -1.81 3.43
CA TYR A 102 3.23 -1.73 1.97
C TYR A 102 3.71 -3.03 1.35
N GLY A 103 4.70 -3.69 1.95
CA GLY A 103 5.16 -5.02 1.53
C GLY A 103 4.05 -6.06 1.58
N LYS A 104 3.27 -6.10 2.67
CA LYS A 104 2.10 -7.00 2.80
C LYS A 104 1.04 -6.70 1.73
N ASN A 105 0.71 -5.43 1.52
CA ASN A 105 -0.28 -5.04 0.51
C ASN A 105 0.16 -5.39 -0.91
N LEU A 106 1.43 -5.13 -1.26
CA LEU A 106 1.99 -5.51 -2.56
C LEU A 106 2.00 -7.02 -2.77
N LEU A 107 2.31 -7.80 -1.72
CA LEU A 107 2.25 -9.25 -1.78
C LEU A 107 0.82 -9.73 -2.01
N ASN A 108 -0.14 -9.22 -1.25
CA ASN A 108 -1.55 -9.57 -1.40
C ASN A 108 -2.07 -9.18 -2.79
N PHE A 109 -1.72 -8.00 -3.29
CA PHE A 109 -2.06 -7.57 -4.65
C PHE A 109 -1.52 -8.54 -5.69
N LYS A 110 -0.24 -8.92 -5.57
CA LYS A 110 0.38 -9.92 -6.47
C LYS A 110 -0.37 -11.26 -6.43
N LEU A 111 -0.72 -11.74 -5.24
CA LEU A 111 -1.45 -13.01 -5.06
C LEU A 111 -2.87 -12.92 -5.64
N ASN A 112 -3.54 -11.78 -5.52
CA ASN A 112 -4.87 -11.55 -6.08
C ASN A 112 -4.87 -11.52 -7.61
N CYS A 113 -3.74 -11.14 -8.23
CA CYS A 113 -3.56 -11.10 -9.69
C CYS A 113 -3.08 -12.43 -10.32
N GLN A 114 -2.87 -13.49 -9.53
CA GLN A 114 -2.48 -14.83 -10.01
C GLN A 114 -3.70 -15.70 -10.31
#